data_AF-A0A3C0VB01-F1
#
_entry.id   AF-A0A3C0VB01-F1
#
_cell.length_a   1.000
_cell.length_b   1.000
_cell.length_c   1.000
_cell.angle_alpha   90.00
_cell.angle_beta   90.00
_cell.angle_gamma   90.00
#
_symmetry.space_group_name_H-M   'P 1'
#
loop_
_entity.id
_entity.type
_entity.pdbx_description
1 polymer ?
#
loop_
_entity_poly.entity_id
_entity_poly.type
_entity_poly.pdbx_seq_one_letter_code
_entity_poly.pdbx_strand_id
1 'polypeptide(L)'
;MKTLHVLCFVAVTAHAFASLGADLRVPAAYSTIQAAVDAAVDGDTVLVAPGEHRLAAAITFRGKAISVRSEAGPAATIIRPVVGVETRLFTFESGETELSVVEGFTLTGGNAGWDSGTSECSGGAILCLGASPSVRCCMIVDNAANKGGGVAAYTSGAMPAAPVFTNCVIAWNRIYVSDACRESEICISDARGANVYGQGFYGVESAAAFLNCTILSVNAPSVYAGRYSALSFLNCILWCAGDAAVASLSSAYAPSITYSCVKAPVVPAGDGNINVDPLLVDFRPPASSPAVNAGIAASGVPAVDLDGNARPCWGGIDMGAFEYCGAEPPLNYPFFMRGDPNASADVDIADAVFLLSHLFAQGAEPSCLDAGDTNDSGQIDIADAIAVLSHLFAQAGPLPAPFGECGADPTDDALECGAYAPCE
;
A
#
# COMPACT_ATOMS: atom_id res chain seq x y z
N MET A 1 68.88 28.35 -6.27
CA MET A 1 67.46 28.06 -5.98
C MET A 1 67.24 26.57 -6.16
N LYS A 2 67.10 25.80 -5.07
CA LYS A 2 66.79 24.37 -5.10
C LYS A 2 65.28 24.21 -4.91
N THR A 3 64.58 23.72 -5.91
CA THR A 3 63.13 23.48 -5.90
C THR A 3 62.83 22.21 -5.12
N LEU A 4 62.25 22.38 -3.93
CA LEU A 4 61.79 21.30 -3.06
C LEU A 4 60.45 20.78 -3.60
N HIS A 5 60.42 19.55 -4.12
CA HIS A 5 59.20 18.89 -4.53
C HIS A 5 58.51 18.32 -3.28
N VAL A 6 57.38 18.92 -2.91
CA VAL A 6 56.49 18.42 -1.86
C VAL A 6 55.70 17.25 -2.46
N LEU A 7 56.01 16.02 -2.05
CA LEU A 7 55.17 14.85 -2.33
C LEU A 7 53.91 14.95 -1.45
N CYS A 8 52.77 15.22 -2.07
CA CYS A 8 51.46 15.19 -1.42
C CYS A 8 51.00 13.72 -1.32
N PHE A 9 51.06 13.14 -0.13
CA PHE A 9 50.42 11.85 0.16
C PHE A 9 48.91 12.08 0.26
N VAL A 10 48.17 11.72 -0.79
CA VAL A 10 46.71 11.61 -0.72
C VAL A 10 46.40 10.34 0.09
N ALA A 11 45.92 10.52 1.32
CA ALA A 11 45.35 9.43 2.09
C ALA A 11 44.05 8.99 1.40
N VAL A 12 44.08 7.86 0.71
CA VAL A 12 42.87 7.18 0.25
C VAL A 12 42.18 6.64 1.51
N THR A 13 41.16 7.34 1.98
CA THR A 13 40.25 6.78 2.98
C THR A 13 39.56 5.59 2.34
N ALA A 14 39.87 4.39 2.86
CA ALA A 14 39.09 3.20 2.57
C ALA A 14 37.65 3.50 2.99
N HIS A 15 36.78 3.75 2.02
CA HIS A 15 35.35 3.76 2.27
C HIS A 15 35.03 2.34 2.71
N ALA A 16 34.54 2.19 3.94
CA ALA A 16 33.97 0.92 4.38
C ALA A 16 32.85 0.63 3.40
N PHE A 17 33.07 -0.34 2.50
CA PHE A 17 31.98 -0.97 1.79
C PHE A 17 31.03 -1.46 2.88
N ALA A 18 29.79 -0.96 2.86
CA ALA A 18 28.73 -1.60 3.62
C ALA A 18 28.78 -3.07 3.22
N SER A 19 29.13 -3.93 4.18
CA SER A 19 29.02 -5.37 3.99
C SER A 19 27.59 -5.63 3.53
N LEU A 20 27.39 -6.21 2.33
CA LEU A 20 26.10 -6.79 2.04
C LEU A 20 25.83 -7.81 3.16
N GLY A 21 24.67 -7.71 3.80
CA GLY A 21 24.26 -8.72 4.77
C GLY A 21 24.20 -10.09 4.12
N ALA A 22 24.43 -11.13 4.92
CA ALA A 22 24.40 -12.51 4.44
C ALA A 22 22.96 -13.00 4.23
N ASP A 23 22.80 -13.94 3.29
CA ASP A 23 21.55 -14.68 3.09
C ASP A 23 21.56 -15.96 3.96
N LEU A 24 20.73 -15.99 4.99
CA LEU A 24 20.53 -17.14 5.86
C LEU A 24 19.29 -17.93 5.41
N ARG A 25 19.52 -19.06 4.74
CA ARG A 25 18.46 -19.82 4.07
C ARG A 25 17.73 -20.80 4.99
N VAL A 26 16.40 -20.75 4.99
CA VAL A 26 15.51 -21.66 5.75
C VAL A 26 14.63 -22.43 4.76
N PRO A 27 14.58 -23.78 4.80
CA PRO A 27 15.22 -24.67 5.78
C PRO A 27 16.64 -25.13 5.42
N ALA A 28 17.21 -24.66 4.30
CA ALA A 28 18.41 -25.25 3.70
C ALA A 28 19.67 -25.18 4.59
N ALA A 29 19.86 -24.08 5.33
CA ALA A 29 20.99 -23.89 6.25
C ALA A 29 20.55 -23.93 7.72
N TYR A 30 19.33 -23.49 8.02
CA TYR A 30 18.75 -23.48 9.36
C TYR A 30 17.40 -24.17 9.35
N SER A 31 17.15 -25.07 10.29
CA SER A 31 15.90 -25.86 10.33
C SER A 31 14.66 -25.05 10.70
N THR A 32 14.81 -23.84 11.26
CA THR A 32 13.71 -22.95 11.63
C THR A 32 14.05 -21.49 11.34
N ILE A 33 13.00 -20.67 11.17
CA ILE A 33 13.15 -19.22 10.98
C ILE A 33 13.83 -18.59 12.20
N GLN A 34 13.42 -18.95 13.43
CA GLN A 34 14.04 -18.38 14.63
C GLN A 34 15.52 -18.76 14.76
N ALA A 35 15.94 -19.97 14.34
CA ALA A 35 17.35 -20.33 14.38
C ALA A 35 18.21 -19.48 13.42
N ALA A 36 17.67 -19.14 12.24
CA ALA A 36 18.32 -18.21 11.32
C ALA A 36 18.33 -16.78 11.90
N VAL A 37 17.21 -16.30 12.45
CA VAL A 37 17.13 -14.99 13.13
C VAL A 37 18.13 -14.90 14.29
N ASP A 38 18.29 -15.96 15.08
CA ASP A 38 19.23 -15.99 16.20
C ASP A 38 20.69 -15.89 15.72
N ALA A 39 21.02 -16.50 14.58
CA ALA A 39 22.34 -16.45 13.97
C ALA A 39 22.63 -15.15 13.18
N ALA A 40 21.59 -14.48 12.69
CA ALA A 40 21.71 -13.25 11.91
C ALA A 40 22.28 -12.09 12.74
N VAL A 41 23.01 -11.21 12.07
CA VAL A 41 23.43 -9.89 12.57
C VAL A 41 22.78 -8.78 11.74
N ASP A 42 22.83 -7.54 12.22
CA ASP A 42 22.23 -6.39 11.53
C ASP A 42 22.67 -6.30 10.06
N GLY A 43 21.70 -6.08 9.18
CA GLY A 43 21.87 -6.06 7.72
C GLY A 43 21.60 -7.40 7.02
N ASP A 44 21.63 -8.52 7.74
CA ASP A 44 21.40 -9.86 7.16
C ASP A 44 19.95 -10.06 6.68
N THR A 45 19.79 -10.99 5.74
CA THR A 45 18.49 -11.46 5.26
C THR A 45 18.28 -12.94 5.59
N VAL A 46 17.26 -13.24 6.39
CA VAL A 46 16.74 -14.59 6.55
C VAL A 46 15.79 -14.90 5.40
N LEU A 47 16.24 -15.76 4.49
CA LEU A 47 15.56 -16.08 3.24
C LEU A 47 14.79 -17.41 3.38
N VAL A 48 13.47 -17.34 3.29
CA VAL A 48 12.57 -18.45 3.63
C VAL A 48 11.97 -19.06 2.36
N ALA A 49 12.27 -20.34 2.13
CA ALA A 49 11.78 -21.09 0.97
C ALA A 49 10.26 -21.28 1.00
N PRO A 50 9.61 -21.41 -0.17
CA PRO A 50 8.18 -21.72 -0.24
C PRO A 50 7.80 -23.00 0.50
N GLY A 51 6.59 -23.01 1.04
CA GLY A 51 6.05 -24.05 1.90
C GLY A 51 5.40 -23.49 3.16
N GLU A 52 4.92 -24.40 4.00
CA GLU A 52 4.30 -24.07 5.27
C GLU A 52 5.32 -24.20 6.42
N HIS A 53 5.59 -23.09 7.11
CA HIS A 53 6.52 -23.00 8.23
C HIS A 53 5.74 -22.91 9.54
N ARG A 54 5.78 -23.99 10.33
CA ARG A 54 5.02 -24.09 11.57
C ARG A 54 5.81 -23.63 12.79
N LEU A 55 5.22 -22.73 13.55
CA LEU A 55 5.83 -22.12 14.73
C LEU A 55 5.37 -22.79 16.02
N ALA A 56 6.34 -23.16 16.87
CA ALA A 56 6.09 -23.57 18.26
C ALA A 56 6.05 -22.36 19.21
N ALA A 57 6.59 -21.22 18.78
CA ALA A 57 6.56 -19.93 19.47
C ALA A 57 6.73 -18.80 18.45
N ALA A 58 6.28 -17.60 18.80
CA ALA A 58 6.42 -16.41 17.97
C ALA A 58 7.87 -16.12 17.61
N ILE A 59 8.09 -15.62 16.40
CA ILE A 59 9.38 -15.13 15.93
C ILE A 59 9.66 -13.78 16.58
N THR A 60 10.86 -13.60 17.14
CA THR A 60 11.34 -12.32 17.69
C THR A 60 12.69 -11.97 17.10
N PHE A 61 12.85 -10.71 16.72
CA PHE A 61 14.08 -10.19 16.11
C PHE A 61 15.09 -9.78 17.17
N ARG A 62 14.66 -9.65 18.44
CA ARG A 62 15.52 -9.28 19.58
C ARG A 62 16.27 -7.97 19.34
N GLY A 63 15.60 -7.00 18.73
CA GLY A 63 16.15 -5.66 18.44
C GLY A 63 17.03 -5.59 17.20
N LYS A 64 17.18 -6.68 16.42
CA LYS A 64 18.04 -6.71 15.24
C LYS A 64 17.43 -6.03 14.03
N ALA A 65 18.26 -5.29 13.29
CA ALA A 65 17.93 -4.67 12.01
C ALA A 65 18.16 -5.64 10.85
N ILE A 66 17.32 -6.68 10.75
CA ILE A 66 17.39 -7.74 9.74
C ILE A 66 16.14 -7.81 8.88
N SER A 67 16.23 -8.47 7.73
CA SER A 67 15.06 -8.80 6.90
C SER A 67 14.73 -10.28 7.01
N VAL A 68 13.48 -10.63 7.33
CA VAL A 68 12.93 -11.98 7.13
C VAL A 68 12.04 -11.92 5.89
N ARG A 69 12.41 -12.64 4.83
CA ARG A 69 11.78 -12.51 3.51
C ARG A 69 11.48 -13.87 2.88
N SER A 70 10.31 -13.99 2.27
CA SER A 70 9.91 -15.13 1.43
C SER A 70 10.67 -15.14 0.10
N GLU A 71 11.07 -16.32 -0.38
CA GLU A 71 11.65 -16.49 -1.73
C GLU A 71 10.62 -16.43 -2.85
N ALA A 72 9.34 -16.68 -2.56
CA ALA A 72 8.30 -16.96 -3.56
C ALA A 72 7.00 -16.17 -3.33
N GLY A 73 7.03 -15.15 -2.45
CA GLY A 73 5.87 -14.33 -2.12
C GLY A 73 4.83 -15.02 -1.22
N PRO A 74 3.76 -14.30 -0.87
CA PRO A 74 2.82 -14.71 0.16
C PRO A 74 1.93 -15.88 -0.26
N ALA A 75 1.66 -16.05 -1.56
CA ALA A 75 0.87 -17.17 -2.08
C ALA A 75 1.56 -18.53 -1.88
N ALA A 76 2.89 -18.56 -1.81
CA ALA A 76 3.67 -19.80 -1.73
C ALA A 76 4.35 -20.03 -0.37
N THR A 77 4.46 -19.01 0.48
CA THR A 77 5.17 -19.11 1.76
C THR A 77 4.26 -18.72 2.92
N ILE A 78 3.85 -19.73 3.68
CA ILE A 78 2.85 -19.61 4.75
C ILE A 78 3.55 -19.79 6.10
N ILE A 79 3.33 -18.85 7.02
CA ILE A 79 3.76 -18.97 8.43
C ILE A 79 2.51 -19.11 9.29
N ARG A 80 2.47 -20.15 10.13
CA ARG A 80 1.34 -20.41 11.04
C ARG A 80 1.77 -21.19 12.27
N PRO A 81 0.96 -21.29 13.32
CA PRO A 81 1.31 -22.11 14.48
C PRO A 81 1.25 -23.60 14.20
N VAL A 82 2.00 -24.37 15.00
CA VAL A 82 1.75 -25.81 15.18
C VAL A 82 0.32 -26.00 15.72
N VAL A 83 -0.35 -27.07 15.29
CA VAL A 83 -1.71 -27.38 15.76
C VAL A 83 -1.70 -27.56 17.29
N GLY A 84 -2.61 -26.87 17.97
CA GLY A 84 -2.72 -26.91 19.43
C GLY A 84 -1.75 -25.98 20.18
N VAL A 85 -0.92 -25.21 19.48
CA VAL A 85 -0.09 -24.16 20.07
C VAL A 85 -0.79 -22.82 19.91
N GLU A 86 -1.08 -22.16 21.04
CA GLU A 86 -1.51 -20.77 21.07
C GLU A 86 -0.27 -19.88 21.03
N THR A 87 -0.02 -19.27 19.88
CA THR A 87 1.05 -18.30 19.74
C THR A 87 0.77 -17.27 18.65
N ARG A 88 1.39 -16.10 18.78
CA ARG A 88 1.54 -15.12 17.70
C ARG A 88 2.54 -15.63 16.68
N LEU A 89 2.61 -14.96 15.53
CA LEU A 89 3.59 -15.27 14.50
C LEU A 89 4.86 -14.42 14.68
N PHE A 90 4.70 -13.13 14.96
CA PHE A 90 5.80 -12.21 15.23
C PHE A 90 5.52 -11.36 16.48
N THR A 91 6.57 -11.15 17.27
CA THR A 91 6.58 -10.20 18.39
C THR A 91 7.79 -9.28 18.28
N PHE A 92 7.52 -7.98 18.25
CA PHE A 92 8.51 -6.90 18.25
C PHE A 92 8.37 -6.11 19.55
N GLU A 93 9.37 -6.16 20.40
CA GLU A 93 9.31 -5.59 21.77
C GLU A 93 10.69 -5.15 22.30
N SER A 94 11.71 -5.16 21.44
CA SER A 94 13.12 -4.92 21.82
C SER A 94 13.72 -3.72 21.09
N GLY A 95 12.87 -2.77 20.67
CA GLY A 95 13.29 -1.53 19.99
C GLY A 95 13.55 -1.70 18.50
N GLU A 96 12.96 -2.70 17.86
CA GLU A 96 13.00 -2.87 16.41
C GLU A 96 12.50 -1.61 15.68
N THR A 97 13.17 -1.25 14.60
CA THR A 97 12.89 -0.06 13.78
C THR A 97 12.40 -0.47 12.39
N GLU A 98 12.22 0.49 11.49
CA GLU A 98 11.82 0.24 10.11
C GLU A 98 12.80 -0.66 9.34
N LEU A 99 14.02 -0.85 9.86
CA LEU A 99 15.03 -1.76 9.32
C LEU A 99 14.82 -3.22 9.72
N SER A 100 13.90 -3.50 10.66
CA SER A 100 13.43 -4.84 10.99
C SER A 100 12.25 -5.18 10.06
N VAL A 101 12.54 -5.94 9.00
CA VAL A 101 11.60 -6.16 7.89
C VAL A 101 10.99 -7.55 7.91
N VAL A 102 9.67 -7.65 7.72
CA VAL A 102 8.96 -8.88 7.39
C VAL A 102 8.32 -8.73 6.02
N GLU A 103 8.63 -9.65 5.10
CA GLU A 103 8.25 -9.49 3.70
C GLU A 103 7.79 -10.77 2.99
N GLY A 104 6.64 -10.69 2.33
CA GLY A 104 6.24 -11.70 1.35
C GLY A 104 5.59 -12.95 1.93
N PHE A 105 4.90 -12.87 3.07
CA PHE A 105 4.33 -14.05 3.73
C PHE A 105 2.81 -14.01 3.82
N THR A 106 2.18 -15.18 3.73
CA THR A 106 0.87 -15.40 4.34
C THR A 106 1.07 -15.72 5.82
N LEU A 107 0.56 -14.85 6.69
CA LEU A 107 0.60 -14.93 8.14
C LEU A 107 -0.80 -15.31 8.66
N THR A 108 -0.98 -16.57 9.06
CA THR A 108 -2.30 -17.10 9.39
C THR A 108 -2.37 -18.01 10.60
N GLY A 109 -3.57 -18.11 11.20
CA GLY A 109 -3.87 -19.01 12.31
C GLY A 109 -3.19 -18.65 13.63
N GLY A 110 -2.54 -17.48 13.70
CA GLY A 110 -1.97 -16.95 14.94
C GLY A 110 -3.05 -16.69 15.98
N ASN A 111 -2.74 -17.05 17.22
CA ASN A 111 -3.63 -16.93 18.37
C ASN A 111 -2.81 -16.48 19.58
N ALA A 112 -2.98 -15.23 20.04
CA ALA A 112 -2.24 -14.68 21.18
C ALA A 112 -2.66 -15.24 22.56
N GLY A 113 -3.57 -16.21 22.61
CA GLY A 113 -4.10 -16.81 23.83
C GLY A 113 -5.26 -16.01 24.45
N TRP A 114 -5.96 -16.66 25.39
CA TRP A 114 -7.05 -16.07 26.18
C TRP A 114 -6.60 -15.88 27.64
N ASP A 115 -5.96 -14.75 27.93
CA ASP A 115 -5.87 -14.24 29.30
C ASP A 115 -6.39 -12.80 29.37
N SER A 116 -7.42 -12.61 30.19
CA SER A 116 -8.14 -11.36 30.37
C SER A 116 -7.35 -10.27 31.13
N GLY A 117 -6.14 -10.57 31.59
CA GLY A 117 -5.39 -9.71 32.51
C GLY A 117 -4.27 -8.83 31.93
N THR A 118 -3.71 -9.13 30.76
CA THR A 118 -2.46 -8.49 30.29
C THR A 118 -2.51 -8.04 28.82
N SER A 119 -1.64 -7.11 28.42
CA SER A 119 -1.41 -6.75 27.01
C SER A 119 -0.87 -7.93 26.18
N GLU A 120 -0.44 -9.00 26.84
CA GLU A 120 0.15 -10.21 26.26
C GLU A 120 -0.83 -11.02 25.39
N CYS A 121 -2.11 -10.68 25.35
CA CYS A 121 -3.14 -11.38 24.52
C CYS A 121 -3.59 -10.56 23.29
N SER A 122 -2.76 -9.63 22.82
CA SER A 122 -3.06 -8.75 21.69
C SER A 122 -2.25 -9.14 20.45
N GLY A 123 -2.77 -8.85 19.26
CA GLY A 123 -2.07 -9.03 17.99
C GLY A 123 -1.95 -10.50 17.59
N GLY A 124 -3.00 -11.09 17.00
CA GLY A 124 -3.03 -12.53 16.75
C GLY A 124 -1.91 -13.02 15.83
N ALA A 125 -1.57 -12.25 14.79
CA ALA A 125 -0.38 -12.48 13.98
C ALA A 125 0.83 -11.72 14.51
N ILE A 126 0.68 -10.39 14.67
CA ILE A 126 1.80 -9.49 14.94
C ILE A 126 1.49 -8.63 16.17
N LEU A 127 2.43 -8.59 17.12
CA LEU A 127 2.44 -7.63 18.21
C LEU A 127 3.64 -6.69 18.06
N CYS A 128 3.39 -5.39 18.10
CA CYS A 128 4.41 -4.34 18.21
C CYS A 128 4.25 -3.62 19.55
N LEU A 129 5.28 -3.69 20.40
CA LEU A 129 5.30 -3.06 21.73
C LEU A 129 6.49 -2.10 21.83
N GLY A 130 6.24 -0.81 21.61
CA GLY A 130 7.28 0.22 21.54
C GLY A 130 8.28 -0.02 20.40
N ALA A 131 7.85 -0.72 19.35
CA ALA A 131 8.65 -1.09 18.19
C ALA A 131 7.97 -0.66 16.90
N SER A 132 8.76 -0.43 15.86
CA SER A 132 8.34 0.17 14.60
C SER A 132 8.84 -0.63 13.37
N PRO A 133 8.58 -1.95 13.29
CA PRO A 133 9.01 -2.77 12.14
C PRO A 133 8.36 -2.36 10.82
N SER A 134 8.98 -2.74 9.71
CA SER A 134 8.38 -2.67 8.38
C SER A 134 7.78 -4.01 7.97
N VAL A 135 6.50 -4.05 7.66
CA VAL A 135 5.80 -5.24 7.19
C VAL A 135 5.26 -4.98 5.79
N ARG A 136 5.75 -5.72 4.79
CA ARG A 136 5.37 -5.45 3.39
C ARG A 136 5.05 -6.70 2.59
N CYS A 137 4.18 -6.56 1.60
CA CYS A 137 3.78 -7.65 0.71
C CYS A 137 3.27 -8.90 1.48
N CYS A 138 2.57 -8.70 2.60
CA CYS A 138 2.09 -9.80 3.45
C CYS A 138 0.56 -9.92 3.41
N MET A 139 0.07 -11.16 3.55
CA MET A 139 -1.33 -11.45 3.81
C MET A 139 -1.50 -11.86 5.28
N ILE A 140 -2.05 -10.98 6.11
CA ILE A 140 -2.31 -11.21 7.54
C ILE A 140 -3.78 -11.60 7.69
N VAL A 141 -4.04 -12.91 7.68
CA VAL A 141 -5.40 -13.45 7.52
C VAL A 141 -5.75 -14.55 8.52
N ASP A 142 -7.00 -14.62 8.94
CA ASP A 142 -7.53 -15.67 9.85
C ASP A 142 -6.77 -15.81 11.17
N ASN A 143 -6.32 -14.69 11.74
CA ASN A 143 -5.70 -14.64 13.06
C ASN A 143 -6.70 -14.18 14.12
N ALA A 144 -6.43 -14.49 15.38
CA ALA A 144 -7.30 -14.14 16.48
C ALA A 144 -6.56 -13.70 17.75
N ALA A 145 -7.14 -12.74 18.47
CA ALA A 145 -6.61 -12.21 19.73
C ALA A 145 -7.72 -11.50 20.54
N ASN A 146 -7.45 -11.08 21.77
CA ASN A 146 -8.40 -10.27 22.54
C ASN A 146 -8.52 -8.84 22.01
N LYS A 147 -7.46 -8.33 21.38
CA LYS A 147 -7.38 -6.99 20.78
C LYS A 147 -6.51 -7.07 19.53
N GLY A 148 -6.97 -6.50 18.42
CA GLY A 148 -6.22 -6.54 17.16
C GLY A 148 -6.04 -7.97 16.67
N GLY A 149 -7.11 -8.56 16.13
CA GLY A 149 -7.11 -9.96 15.70
C GLY A 149 -5.94 -10.28 14.76
N GLY A 150 -5.62 -9.37 13.84
CA GLY A 150 -4.44 -9.45 13.00
C GLY A 150 -3.23 -8.85 13.71
N VAL A 151 -3.28 -7.54 13.93
CA VAL A 151 -2.15 -6.76 14.41
C VAL A 151 -2.55 -5.90 15.60
N ALA A 152 -1.66 -5.81 16.60
CA ALA A 152 -1.77 -4.82 17.66
C ALA A 152 -0.46 -4.04 17.86
N ALA A 153 -0.58 -2.73 18.06
CA ALA A 153 0.54 -1.82 18.29
C ALA A 153 0.30 -0.93 19.52
N TYR A 154 1.28 -0.92 20.43
CA TYR A 154 1.25 -0.20 21.70
C TYR A 154 2.57 0.51 21.96
N THR A 155 2.54 1.59 22.75
CA THR A 155 3.76 2.10 23.39
C THR A 155 4.34 1.10 24.41
N SER A 156 5.65 1.17 24.67
CA SER A 156 6.28 0.60 25.87
C SER A 156 6.51 1.65 26.98
N GLY A 157 5.99 2.87 26.78
CA GLY A 157 6.12 4.03 27.66
C GLY A 157 7.17 5.05 27.22
N ALA A 158 8.19 4.65 26.44
CA ALA A 158 9.29 5.54 26.02
C ALA A 158 9.06 6.20 24.65
N MET A 159 8.44 5.50 23.69
CA MET A 159 8.15 5.98 22.33
C MET A 159 6.88 5.30 21.79
N PRO A 160 6.05 6.00 20.98
CA PRO A 160 4.90 5.37 20.32
C PRO A 160 5.39 4.31 19.32
N ALA A 161 4.68 3.19 19.23
CA ALA A 161 4.95 2.20 18.19
C ALA A 161 4.50 2.75 16.83
N ALA A 162 5.39 2.77 15.85
CA ALA A 162 5.13 3.28 14.50
C ALA A 162 5.43 2.22 13.42
N PRO A 163 4.83 1.01 13.48
CA PRO A 163 5.03 0.02 12.43
C PRO A 163 4.48 0.52 11.09
N VAL A 164 5.18 0.19 10.01
CA VAL A 164 4.78 0.56 8.64
C VAL A 164 4.30 -0.68 7.91
N PHE A 165 3.10 -0.61 7.35
CA PHE A 165 2.51 -1.65 6.52
C PHE A 165 2.43 -1.17 5.07
N THR A 166 2.95 -1.98 4.15
CA THR A 166 2.97 -1.60 2.73
C THR A 166 2.55 -2.76 1.85
N ASN A 167 1.56 -2.54 0.97
CA ASN A 167 1.07 -3.56 0.06
C ASN A 167 0.64 -4.84 0.79
N CYS A 168 -0.09 -4.66 1.91
CA CYS A 168 -0.52 -5.76 2.78
C CYS A 168 -2.04 -5.94 2.73
N VAL A 169 -2.46 -7.20 2.84
CA VAL A 169 -3.87 -7.56 3.13
C VAL A 169 -3.97 -7.88 4.61
N ILE A 170 -4.92 -7.26 5.33
CA ILE A 170 -5.23 -7.57 6.72
C ILE A 170 -6.72 -7.87 6.79
N ALA A 171 -7.09 -9.16 6.70
CA ALA A 171 -8.48 -9.55 6.50
C ALA A 171 -8.87 -10.77 7.33
N TRP A 172 -10.18 -10.91 7.58
CA TRP A 172 -10.74 -12.11 8.24
C TRP A 172 -10.16 -12.41 9.61
N ASN A 173 -9.52 -11.42 10.23
CA ASN A 173 -9.01 -11.53 11.57
C ASN A 173 -10.13 -11.31 12.57
N ARG A 174 -10.04 -11.98 13.71
CA ARG A 174 -11.13 -12.05 14.70
C ARG A 174 -10.66 -11.61 16.06
N ILE A 175 -11.59 -11.08 16.83
CA ILE A 175 -11.36 -10.82 18.24
C ILE A 175 -12.09 -11.87 19.06
N TYR A 176 -11.43 -12.40 20.09
CA TYR A 176 -12.11 -13.19 21.09
C TYR A 176 -13.00 -12.27 21.92
N VAL A 177 -14.31 -12.45 21.77
CA VAL A 177 -15.31 -11.98 22.72
C VAL A 177 -15.55 -13.09 23.73
N SER A 178 -15.83 -12.74 24.99
CA SER A 178 -15.98 -13.64 26.14
C SER A 178 -16.82 -14.90 25.88
N ASP A 179 -16.64 -15.93 26.71
CA ASP A 179 -17.07 -17.35 26.57
C ASP A 179 -18.49 -17.63 26.04
N ALA A 180 -19.35 -16.63 25.88
CA ALA A 180 -20.68 -16.73 25.27
C ALA A 180 -20.68 -16.89 23.72
N CYS A 181 -19.55 -16.75 23.02
CA CYS A 181 -19.52 -16.62 21.56
C CYS A 181 -18.85 -17.77 20.79
N ARG A 182 -18.62 -18.93 21.41
CA ARG A 182 -17.99 -20.08 20.73
C ARG A 182 -18.89 -20.77 19.68
N GLU A 183 -20.18 -20.44 19.58
CA GLU A 183 -21.13 -21.20 18.73
C GLU A 183 -21.97 -20.36 17.74
N SER A 184 -21.76 -19.05 17.60
CA SER A 184 -22.52 -18.26 16.61
C SER A 184 -21.67 -17.19 15.94
N GLU A 185 -21.70 -17.15 14.60
CA GLU A 185 -20.91 -16.30 13.70
C GLU A 185 -21.11 -14.78 13.85
N ILE A 186 -21.88 -14.31 14.84
CA ILE A 186 -22.16 -12.90 15.06
C ILE A 186 -22.16 -12.65 16.56
N CYS A 187 -21.15 -11.96 17.06
CA CYS A 187 -21.12 -11.43 18.42
C CYS A 187 -20.48 -10.04 18.44
N ILE A 188 -21.33 -9.03 18.55
CA ILE A 188 -20.96 -7.70 19.07
C ILE A 188 -21.65 -7.58 20.43
N SER A 189 -20.86 -7.24 21.45
CA SER A 189 -21.21 -6.91 22.85
C SER A 189 -21.14 -8.02 23.91
N ASP A 190 -20.56 -7.66 25.06
CA ASP A 190 -20.93 -8.22 26.35
C ASP A 190 -21.58 -7.14 27.24
N ALA A 191 -22.16 -7.59 28.35
CA ALA A 191 -23.12 -6.89 29.21
C ALA A 191 -22.59 -5.66 29.99
N ARG A 192 -21.52 -4.98 29.53
CA ARG A 192 -20.94 -3.78 30.17
C ARG A 192 -20.72 -2.57 29.26
N GLY A 193 -21.15 -2.60 27.99
CA GLY A 193 -21.22 -1.38 27.17
C GLY A 193 -19.87 -0.79 26.72
N ALA A 194 -18.79 -1.57 26.71
CA ALA A 194 -17.52 -1.18 26.09
C ALA A 194 -16.85 -2.39 25.44
N ASN A 195 -16.66 -2.38 24.12
CA ASN A 195 -15.37 -2.13 23.50
C ASN A 195 -15.36 -2.55 22.01
N VAL A 196 -15.18 -1.54 21.17
CA VAL A 196 -14.94 -1.68 19.74
C VAL A 196 -13.44 -1.87 19.58
N TYR A 197 -12.98 -3.08 19.29
CA TYR A 197 -11.56 -3.35 19.03
C TYR A 197 -11.42 -3.71 17.56
N GLY A 198 -10.49 -3.08 16.85
CA GLY A 198 -10.35 -3.28 15.41
C GLY A 198 -9.95 -4.72 15.13
N GLN A 199 -10.71 -5.40 14.27
CA GLN A 199 -10.47 -6.82 13.93
C GLN A 199 -9.16 -6.99 13.16
N GLY A 200 -8.88 -6.08 12.22
CA GLY A 200 -7.62 -6.05 11.48
C GLY A 200 -6.48 -5.47 12.32
N PHE A 201 -6.65 -4.22 12.77
CA PHE A 201 -5.62 -3.48 13.49
C PHE A 201 -6.15 -2.80 14.76
N TYR A 202 -5.39 -2.91 15.84
CA TYR A 202 -5.61 -2.19 17.08
C TYR A 202 -4.37 -1.35 17.43
N GLY A 203 -4.52 -0.03 17.48
CA GLY A 203 -3.46 0.89 17.88
C GLY A 203 -3.85 1.68 19.13
N VAL A 204 -2.94 1.78 20.11
CA VAL A 204 -3.03 2.75 21.22
C VAL A 204 -1.65 3.35 21.38
N GLU A 205 -1.56 4.68 21.46
CA GLU A 205 -0.26 5.38 21.49
C GLU A 205 0.64 4.89 20.35
N SER A 206 0.04 4.78 19.16
CA SER A 206 0.68 4.26 17.95
C SER A 206 0.58 5.25 16.81
N ALA A 207 1.65 5.35 16.02
CA ALA A 207 1.71 6.11 14.78
C ALA A 207 1.88 5.19 13.57
N ALA A 208 1.18 4.05 13.56
CA ALA A 208 1.28 3.10 12.46
C ALA A 208 0.83 3.71 11.13
N ALA A 209 1.56 3.40 10.07
CA ALA A 209 1.31 3.88 8.72
C ALA A 209 0.94 2.73 7.79
N PHE A 210 -0.03 2.96 6.90
CA PHE A 210 -0.51 2.00 5.93
C PHE A 210 -0.45 2.62 4.54
N LEU A 211 0.24 1.95 3.63
CA LEU A 211 0.38 2.36 2.23
C LEU A 211 -0.08 1.23 1.33
N ASN A 212 -1.03 1.50 0.44
CA ASN A 212 -1.55 0.52 -0.52
C ASN A 212 -2.00 -0.78 0.17
N CYS A 213 -2.72 -0.66 1.29
CA CYS A 213 -3.17 -1.82 2.08
C CYS A 213 -4.68 -2.04 1.94
N THR A 214 -5.10 -3.30 2.01
CA THR A 214 -6.51 -3.69 2.05
C THR A 214 -6.83 -4.28 3.42
N ILE A 215 -7.64 -3.59 4.23
CA ILE A 215 -8.00 -3.98 5.60
C ILE A 215 -9.50 -4.27 5.70
N LEU A 216 -9.85 -5.54 5.85
CA LEU A 216 -11.24 -6.00 5.82
C LEU A 216 -11.66 -6.68 7.12
N SER A 217 -12.88 -6.40 7.57
CA SER A 217 -13.47 -7.03 8.75
C SER A 217 -14.93 -7.41 8.57
N VAL A 218 -15.36 -8.46 9.24
CA VAL A 218 -16.76 -8.93 9.15
C VAL A 218 -17.67 -8.22 10.13
N ASN A 219 -17.31 -8.19 11.40
CA ASN A 219 -18.27 -7.93 12.47
C ASN A 219 -17.85 -6.79 13.42
N ALA A 220 -16.77 -6.10 13.10
CA ALA A 220 -16.28 -4.97 13.86
C ALA A 220 -15.54 -4.02 12.90
N PRO A 221 -15.19 -2.80 13.34
CA PRO A 221 -14.33 -1.94 12.56
C PRO A 221 -13.03 -2.65 12.19
N SER A 222 -12.53 -2.35 10.99
CA SER A 222 -11.25 -2.82 10.48
C SER A 222 -10.09 -2.32 11.32
N VAL A 223 -10.19 -1.07 11.76
CA VAL A 223 -9.15 -0.34 12.47
C VAL A 223 -9.73 0.26 13.74
N TYR A 224 -8.99 0.14 14.83
CA TYR A 224 -9.20 0.92 16.03
C TYR A 224 -8.02 1.82 16.33
N ALA A 225 -8.28 3.13 16.35
CA ALA A 225 -7.37 4.19 16.77
C ALA A 225 -7.71 4.60 18.21
N GLY A 226 -7.00 4.02 19.17
CA GLY A 226 -7.13 4.34 20.58
C GLY A 226 -6.48 5.67 20.95
N ARG A 227 -6.37 5.93 22.26
CA ARG A 227 -5.83 7.20 22.80
C ARG A 227 -4.46 7.51 22.21
N TYR A 228 -4.23 8.80 21.91
CA TYR A 228 -2.96 9.33 21.42
C TYR A 228 -2.38 8.59 20.20
N SER A 229 -3.24 8.07 19.31
CA SER A 229 -2.79 7.37 18.10
C SER A 229 -2.83 8.29 16.89
N ALA A 230 -1.73 8.38 16.15
CA ALA A 230 -1.61 9.18 14.93
C ALA A 230 -1.45 8.27 13.72
N LEU A 231 -2.50 7.50 13.41
CA LEU A 231 -2.47 6.55 12.30
C LEU A 231 -2.54 7.27 10.95
N SER A 232 -1.88 6.74 9.93
CA SER A 232 -1.97 7.25 8.56
C SER A 232 -2.31 6.16 7.54
N PHE A 233 -3.16 6.51 6.58
CA PHE A 233 -3.62 5.64 5.49
C PHE A 233 -3.49 6.39 4.16
N LEU A 234 -2.74 5.80 3.22
CA LEU A 234 -2.55 6.31 1.87
C LEU A 234 -2.84 5.18 0.87
N ASN A 235 -3.66 5.44 -0.15
CA ASN A 235 -4.04 4.43 -1.14
C ASN A 235 -4.64 3.16 -0.54
N CYS A 236 -5.38 3.25 0.57
CA CYS A 236 -5.85 2.07 1.28
C CYS A 236 -7.33 1.78 1.02
N ILE A 237 -7.71 0.51 1.13
CA ILE A 237 -9.12 0.11 1.24
C ILE A 237 -9.38 -0.34 2.68
N LEU A 238 -10.33 0.30 3.36
CA LEU A 238 -10.78 -0.05 4.71
C LEU A 238 -12.27 -0.32 4.66
N TRP A 239 -12.66 -1.59 4.74
CA TRP A 239 -14.06 -1.98 4.60
C TRP A 239 -14.50 -2.97 5.67
N CYS A 240 -15.74 -2.83 6.13
CA CYS A 240 -16.35 -3.77 7.06
C CYS A 240 -17.86 -3.88 6.82
N ALA A 241 -18.50 -4.91 7.38
CA ALA A 241 -19.96 -4.99 7.33
C ALA A 241 -20.66 -3.97 8.24
N GLY A 242 -19.97 -3.44 9.25
CA GLY A 242 -20.48 -2.37 10.12
C GLY A 242 -20.49 -0.99 9.45
N ASP A 243 -21.01 0.01 10.16
CA ASP A 243 -21.22 1.37 9.63
C ASP A 243 -19.93 2.18 9.42
N ALA A 244 -18.83 1.81 10.11
CA ALA A 244 -17.55 2.50 10.03
C ALA A 244 -16.38 1.52 10.16
N ALA A 245 -15.48 1.53 9.16
CA ALA A 245 -14.27 0.71 9.18
C ALA A 245 -13.20 1.22 10.15
N VAL A 246 -13.29 2.48 10.57
CA VAL A 246 -12.37 3.10 11.53
C VAL A 246 -13.14 3.57 12.75
N ALA A 247 -12.75 3.07 13.92
CA ALA A 247 -13.22 3.59 15.20
C ALA A 247 -12.10 4.35 15.90
N SER A 248 -12.36 5.60 16.32
CA SER A 248 -11.42 6.44 17.08
C SER A 248 -12.01 6.89 18.40
N LEU A 249 -11.17 6.92 19.45
CA LEU A 249 -11.54 7.45 20.78
C LEU A 249 -11.41 8.98 20.89
N SER A 250 -10.77 9.66 19.94
CA SER A 250 -10.52 11.10 20.03
C SER A 250 -10.46 11.75 18.65
N SER A 251 -11.21 12.83 18.47
CA SER A 251 -11.14 13.67 17.27
C SER A 251 -9.84 14.49 17.19
N ALA A 252 -9.15 14.73 18.32
CA ALA A 252 -7.88 15.46 18.35
C ALA A 252 -6.72 14.67 17.72
N TYR A 253 -6.88 13.35 17.60
CA TYR A 253 -5.93 12.42 16.98
C TYR A 253 -6.66 11.56 15.95
N ALA A 254 -7.53 12.19 15.16
CA ALA A 254 -8.18 11.51 14.05
C ALA A 254 -7.12 10.98 13.08
N PRO A 255 -7.25 9.75 12.56
CA PRO A 255 -6.34 9.23 11.55
C PRO A 255 -6.24 10.16 10.34
N SER A 256 -5.03 10.29 9.79
CA SER A 256 -4.81 10.94 8.49
C SER A 256 -5.14 9.95 7.40
N ILE A 257 -6.12 10.25 6.56
CA ILE A 257 -6.59 9.35 5.50
C ILE A 257 -6.56 10.14 4.20
N THR A 258 -5.83 9.67 3.19
CA THR A 258 -5.79 10.28 1.85
C THR A 258 -5.81 9.20 0.77
N TYR A 259 -6.41 9.52 -0.37
CA TYR A 259 -6.56 8.64 -1.53
C TYR A 259 -7.02 7.24 -1.11
N SER A 260 -7.99 7.14 -0.20
CA SER A 260 -8.40 5.86 0.39
C SER A 260 -9.90 5.63 0.31
N CYS A 261 -10.27 4.37 0.10
CA CYS A 261 -11.65 3.91 0.06
C CYS A 261 -12.06 3.37 1.41
N VAL A 262 -12.90 4.11 2.15
CA VAL A 262 -13.18 3.82 3.56
C VAL A 262 -14.68 3.73 3.81
N LYS A 263 -15.13 2.63 4.39
CA LYS A 263 -16.50 2.52 4.90
C LYS A 263 -16.69 3.53 6.04
N ALA A 264 -17.53 4.53 5.82
CA ALA A 264 -17.90 5.51 6.83
C ALA A 264 -19.26 6.16 6.48
N PRO A 265 -19.99 6.71 7.47
CA PRO A 265 -21.26 7.41 7.22
C PRO A 265 -21.13 8.62 6.28
N VAL A 266 -19.95 9.23 6.26
CA VAL A 266 -19.57 10.32 5.36
C VAL A 266 -18.15 10.05 4.84
N VAL A 267 -17.82 10.60 3.68
CA VAL A 267 -16.45 10.53 3.14
C VAL A 267 -15.47 11.09 4.19
N PRO A 268 -14.43 10.35 4.60
CA PRO A 268 -13.45 10.86 5.53
C PRO A 268 -12.74 12.10 4.97
N ALA A 269 -12.43 13.05 5.85
CA ALA A 269 -11.65 14.22 5.47
C ALA A 269 -10.26 13.82 4.95
N GLY A 270 -9.73 14.60 4.01
CA GLY A 270 -8.48 14.35 3.30
C GLY A 270 -8.68 14.25 1.79
N ASP A 271 -7.61 14.44 1.03
CA ASP A 271 -7.65 14.47 -0.44
C ASP A 271 -7.93 13.08 -1.00
N GLY A 272 -8.71 13.00 -2.08
CA GLY A 272 -8.91 11.78 -2.87
C GLY A 272 -9.67 10.63 -2.18
N ASN A 273 -10.26 10.84 -1.00
CA ASN A 273 -10.98 9.79 -0.31
C ASN A 273 -12.36 9.50 -0.92
N ILE A 274 -12.76 8.24 -0.87
CA ILE A 274 -14.09 7.76 -1.29
C ILE A 274 -14.69 6.86 -0.21
N ASN A 275 -16.03 6.75 -0.16
CA ASN A 275 -16.75 5.88 0.79
C ASN A 275 -17.79 4.97 0.12
N VAL A 276 -17.60 4.69 -1.17
CA VAL A 276 -18.44 3.79 -1.98
C VAL A 276 -17.91 2.36 -1.85
N ASP A 277 -18.79 1.36 -1.98
CA ASP A 277 -18.37 -0.04 -1.90
C ASP A 277 -17.28 -0.36 -2.94
N PRO A 278 -16.11 -0.89 -2.54
CA PRO A 278 -15.03 -1.21 -3.46
C PRO A 278 -15.30 -2.47 -4.30
N LEU A 279 -16.41 -3.18 -4.09
CA LEU A 279 -16.84 -4.33 -4.91
C LEU A 279 -15.79 -5.46 -5.01
N LEU A 280 -14.94 -5.59 -3.99
CA LEU A 280 -13.81 -6.50 -4.02
C LEU A 280 -14.24 -7.95 -4.22
N VAL A 281 -13.54 -8.67 -5.10
CA VAL A 281 -13.65 -10.12 -5.29
C VAL A 281 -12.31 -10.72 -4.93
N ASP A 282 -12.26 -11.53 -3.87
CA ASP A 282 -11.01 -12.06 -3.32
C ASP A 282 -9.93 -10.98 -3.15
N PHE A 283 -10.27 -9.90 -2.43
CA PHE A 283 -9.45 -8.72 -2.19
C PHE A 283 -9.12 -7.83 -3.41
N ARG A 284 -9.46 -8.25 -4.63
CA ARG A 284 -9.12 -7.53 -5.86
C ARG A 284 -10.26 -6.61 -6.28
N PRO A 285 -9.96 -5.36 -6.67
CA PRO A 285 -10.95 -4.51 -7.32
C PRO A 285 -11.24 -5.06 -8.73
N PRO A 286 -12.49 -5.37 -9.09
CA PRO A 286 -12.87 -5.58 -10.48
C PRO A 286 -12.86 -4.25 -11.25
N ALA A 287 -12.94 -4.31 -12.59
CA ALA A 287 -13.00 -3.13 -13.47
C ALA A 287 -14.02 -2.07 -13.04
N SER A 288 -15.16 -2.52 -12.52
CA SER A 288 -16.25 -1.64 -12.09
C SER A 288 -16.05 -1.05 -10.69
N SER A 289 -14.95 -1.34 -10.02
CA SER A 289 -14.69 -0.88 -8.67
C SER A 289 -14.33 0.61 -8.68
N PRO A 290 -14.88 1.42 -7.76
CA PRO A 290 -14.49 2.82 -7.62
C PRO A 290 -13.06 2.99 -7.07
N ALA A 291 -12.41 1.90 -6.64
CA ALA A 291 -11.02 1.91 -6.17
C ALA A 291 -9.99 1.84 -7.31
N VAL A 292 -10.42 1.48 -8.52
CA VAL A 292 -9.56 1.41 -9.71
C VAL A 292 -9.16 2.81 -10.15
N ASN A 293 -7.88 3.01 -10.44
CA ASN A 293 -7.25 4.28 -10.87
C ASN A 293 -7.46 5.47 -9.91
N ALA A 294 -7.92 5.23 -8.68
CA ALA A 294 -8.33 6.28 -7.76
C ALA A 294 -7.25 6.66 -6.72
N GLY A 295 -6.12 5.95 -6.71
CA GLY A 295 -4.95 6.19 -5.86
C GLY A 295 -3.97 7.20 -6.46
N ILE A 296 -2.88 7.46 -5.72
CA ILE A 296 -1.80 8.39 -6.12
C ILE A 296 -0.41 7.78 -5.97
N ALA A 297 0.56 8.28 -6.73
CA ALA A 297 1.96 7.90 -6.59
C ALA A 297 2.48 8.17 -5.17
N ALA A 298 3.16 7.18 -4.59
CA ALA A 298 3.69 7.23 -3.24
C ALA A 298 5.08 6.58 -3.18
N SER A 299 5.99 7.16 -2.40
CA SER A 299 7.30 6.56 -2.13
C SER A 299 7.19 5.42 -1.11
N GLY A 300 8.14 4.48 -1.16
CA GLY A 300 8.19 3.35 -0.24
C GLY A 300 7.22 2.20 -0.56
N VAL A 301 6.45 2.31 -1.64
CA VAL A 301 5.55 1.25 -2.14
C VAL A 301 6.28 0.38 -3.16
N PRO A 302 6.13 -0.96 -3.13
CA PRO A 302 6.65 -1.85 -4.16
C PRO A 302 6.14 -1.50 -5.57
N ALA A 303 6.99 -1.72 -6.57
CA ALA A 303 6.66 -1.49 -7.99
C ALA A 303 5.64 -2.49 -8.55
N VAL A 304 5.35 -3.56 -7.80
CA VAL A 304 4.34 -4.56 -8.15
C VAL A 304 3.43 -4.83 -6.96
N ASP A 305 2.19 -5.20 -7.25
CA ASP A 305 1.20 -5.60 -6.25
C ASP A 305 1.44 -7.04 -5.74
N LEU A 306 0.48 -7.59 -4.98
CA LEU A 306 0.57 -8.95 -4.44
C LEU A 306 0.42 -10.07 -5.49
N ASP A 307 -0.12 -9.78 -6.68
CA ASP A 307 -0.19 -10.69 -7.83
C ASP A 307 1.04 -10.58 -8.75
N GLY A 308 1.90 -9.59 -8.51
CA GLY A 308 3.04 -9.29 -9.37
C GLY A 308 2.69 -8.36 -10.53
N ASN A 309 1.50 -7.76 -10.52
CA ASN A 309 1.08 -6.75 -11.47
C ASN A 309 1.82 -5.44 -11.24
N ALA A 310 2.19 -4.71 -12.30
CA ALA A 310 2.85 -3.41 -12.19
C ALA A 310 1.96 -2.38 -11.48
N ARG A 311 2.58 -1.47 -10.71
CA ARG A 311 1.91 -0.34 -10.05
C ARG A 311 2.49 0.98 -10.58
N PRO A 312 1.71 1.79 -11.34
CA PRO A 312 0.37 1.50 -11.88
C PRO A 312 0.38 0.47 -13.01
N CYS A 313 -0.78 -0.10 -13.33
CA CYS A 313 -0.98 -1.03 -14.44
C CYS A 313 -1.88 -0.43 -15.52
N TRP A 314 -1.31 -0.04 -16.68
CA TRP A 314 -2.05 0.46 -17.85
C TRP A 314 -2.98 1.67 -17.61
N GLY A 315 -2.86 2.34 -16.46
CA GLY A 315 -3.70 3.45 -16.03
C GLY A 315 -3.13 4.13 -14.78
N GLY A 316 -3.99 4.38 -13.81
CA GLY A 316 -3.66 4.96 -12.52
C GLY A 316 -3.22 3.91 -11.49
N ILE A 317 -2.92 4.38 -10.28
CA ILE A 317 -2.66 3.50 -9.14
C ILE A 317 -3.99 3.16 -8.50
N ASP A 318 -4.22 1.89 -8.22
CA ASP A 318 -5.41 1.48 -7.48
C ASP A 318 -5.25 1.69 -5.97
N MET A 319 -6.37 2.00 -5.32
CA MET A 319 -6.45 1.91 -3.87
C MET A 319 -6.42 0.43 -3.45
N GLY A 320 -5.64 0.10 -2.43
CA GLY A 320 -5.52 -1.23 -1.86
C GLY A 320 -4.25 -1.97 -2.28
N ALA A 321 -4.19 -3.24 -1.87
CA ALA A 321 -3.03 -4.12 -2.03
C ALA A 321 -2.91 -4.78 -3.42
N PHE A 322 -3.89 -4.58 -4.29
CA PHE A 322 -3.95 -5.14 -5.63
C PHE A 322 -4.22 -4.05 -6.66
N GLU A 323 -3.66 -4.22 -7.85
CA GLU A 323 -3.92 -3.45 -9.06
C GLU A 323 -4.84 -4.26 -9.98
N TYR A 324 -5.82 -3.60 -10.55
CA TYR A 324 -6.63 -4.11 -11.64
C TYR A 324 -5.88 -3.89 -12.95
N CYS A 325 -5.28 -4.96 -13.47
CA CYS A 325 -4.64 -5.00 -14.78
C CYS A 325 -5.56 -5.51 -15.90
N GLY A 326 -6.88 -5.50 -15.72
CA GLY A 326 -7.77 -6.19 -16.65
C GLY A 326 -7.90 -5.48 -17.99
N ALA A 327 -7.93 -6.32 -19.04
CA ALA A 327 -7.74 -6.05 -20.47
C ALA A 327 -6.61 -5.05 -20.74
N GLU A 328 -5.50 -5.54 -21.30
CA GLU A 328 -4.71 -4.67 -22.19
C GLU A 328 -5.72 -3.91 -23.06
N PRO A 329 -5.61 -2.58 -23.19
CA PRO A 329 -6.37 -1.91 -24.23
C PRO A 329 -6.19 -2.77 -25.49
N PRO A 330 -7.28 -3.14 -26.19
CA PRO A 330 -7.14 -3.89 -27.45
C PRO A 330 -6.05 -3.16 -28.24
N LEU A 331 -5.08 -3.90 -28.82
CA LEU A 331 -3.82 -3.45 -29.46
C LEU A 331 -4.00 -2.38 -30.58
N ASN A 332 -4.78 -1.36 -30.29
CA ASN A 332 -5.55 -0.51 -31.18
C ASN A 332 -6.30 0.62 -30.42
N TYR A 333 -5.97 0.89 -29.14
CA TYR A 333 -6.15 2.23 -28.59
C TYR A 333 -4.91 3.01 -29.02
N PRO A 334 -5.03 4.01 -29.90
CA PRO A 334 -3.86 4.75 -30.32
C PRO A 334 -3.29 5.44 -29.09
N PHE A 335 -2.02 5.16 -28.80
CA PHE A 335 -1.27 6.10 -27.98
C PHE A 335 -1.27 7.44 -28.69
N PHE A 336 -1.26 8.52 -27.92
CA PHE A 336 -1.25 9.85 -28.48
C PHE A 336 -0.40 10.80 -27.65
N MET A 337 -0.20 11.99 -28.18
CA MET A 337 0.40 13.10 -27.48
C MET A 337 -0.63 14.22 -27.34
N ARG A 338 -1.05 14.50 -26.12
CA ARG A 338 -1.97 15.58 -25.78
C ARG A 338 -1.37 16.92 -26.20
N GLY A 339 -2.13 17.71 -26.93
CA GLY A 339 -1.65 18.98 -27.48
C GLY A 339 -1.26 18.95 -28.95
N ASP A 340 -1.26 17.78 -29.62
CA ASP A 340 -0.96 17.64 -31.06
C ASP A 340 -2.17 17.11 -31.87
N PRO A 341 -3.29 17.87 -31.95
CA PRO A 341 -4.49 17.49 -32.70
C PRO A 341 -4.27 17.39 -34.22
N ASN A 342 -3.20 18.00 -34.75
CA ASN A 342 -2.88 17.90 -36.18
C ASN A 342 -1.97 16.69 -36.51
N ALA A 343 -1.58 15.92 -35.50
CA ALA A 343 -0.76 14.70 -35.59
C ALA A 343 0.60 14.93 -36.28
N SER A 344 1.25 16.05 -35.99
CA SER A 344 2.58 16.40 -36.52
C SER A 344 3.75 15.88 -35.69
N ALA A 345 3.49 15.37 -34.48
CA ALA A 345 4.43 15.00 -33.43
C ALA A 345 5.13 16.17 -32.71
N ASP A 346 4.80 17.41 -33.07
CA ASP A 346 5.31 18.62 -32.43
C ASP A 346 4.13 19.41 -31.84
N VAL A 347 4.19 19.78 -30.56
CA VAL A 347 3.18 20.68 -29.95
C VAL A 347 3.60 22.12 -30.19
N ASP A 348 2.96 22.81 -31.14
CA ASP A 348 3.25 24.17 -31.53
C ASP A 348 2.00 25.02 -31.88
N ILE A 349 2.20 26.19 -32.50
CA ILE A 349 1.09 27.10 -32.82
C ILE A 349 0.13 26.53 -33.87
N ALA A 350 0.57 25.61 -34.71
CA ALA A 350 -0.23 24.96 -35.72
C ALA A 350 -1.35 24.12 -35.09
N ASP A 351 -1.15 23.58 -33.88
CA ASP A 351 -2.15 22.83 -33.13
C ASP A 351 -3.33 23.69 -32.68
N ALA A 352 -3.02 24.86 -32.09
CA ALA A 352 -4.04 25.83 -31.73
C ALA A 352 -4.81 26.31 -32.97
N VAL A 353 -4.12 26.53 -34.09
CA VAL A 353 -4.77 26.92 -35.36
C VAL A 353 -5.64 25.80 -35.91
N PHE A 354 -5.20 24.55 -35.80
CA PHE A 354 -5.95 23.37 -36.24
C PHE A 354 -7.26 23.24 -35.46
N LEU A 355 -7.21 23.31 -34.12
CA LEU A 355 -8.41 23.29 -33.27
C LEU A 355 -9.37 24.42 -33.59
N LEU A 356 -8.88 25.66 -33.69
CA LEU A 356 -9.73 26.80 -34.04
C LEU A 356 -10.34 26.67 -35.44
N SER A 357 -9.60 26.06 -36.38
CA SER A 357 -10.11 25.80 -37.73
C SER A 357 -11.20 24.74 -37.72
N HIS A 358 -11.02 23.66 -36.96
CA HIS A 358 -12.05 22.63 -36.74
C HIS A 358 -13.32 23.24 -36.14
N LEU A 359 -13.17 24.00 -35.05
CA LEU A 359 -14.29 24.57 -34.29
C LEU A 359 -15.07 25.65 -35.06
N PHE A 360 -14.38 26.50 -35.82
CA PHE A 360 -14.99 27.74 -36.35
C PHE A 360 -14.91 27.90 -37.87
N ALA A 361 -14.13 27.08 -38.57
CA ALA A 361 -13.87 27.24 -40.00
C ALA A 361 -14.17 25.99 -40.84
N GLN A 362 -14.91 25.02 -40.30
CA GLN A 362 -15.18 23.73 -40.95
C GLN A 362 -13.88 23.00 -41.37
N GLY A 363 -12.83 23.17 -40.58
CA GLY A 363 -11.58 22.42 -40.71
C GLY A 363 -11.79 20.93 -40.44
N ALA A 364 -10.81 20.12 -40.82
CA ALA A 364 -10.82 18.70 -40.54
C ALA A 364 -10.92 18.45 -39.02
N GLU A 365 -11.59 17.37 -38.65
CA GLU A 365 -11.62 16.86 -37.28
C GLU A 365 -10.27 16.22 -36.93
N PRO A 366 -9.77 16.37 -35.69
CA PRO A 366 -8.60 15.63 -35.23
C PRO A 366 -8.77 14.13 -35.46
N SER A 367 -7.74 13.43 -35.94
CA SER A 367 -7.81 11.96 -36.08
C SER A 367 -7.83 11.25 -34.71
N CYS A 368 -7.40 11.97 -33.69
CA CYS A 368 -7.38 11.58 -32.29
C CYS A 368 -7.97 12.74 -31.49
N LEU A 369 -9.18 12.52 -30.96
CA LEU A 369 -9.92 13.57 -30.26
C LEU A 369 -9.27 13.90 -28.91
N ASP A 370 -8.68 12.89 -28.25
CA ASP A 370 -7.98 13.06 -26.98
C ASP A 370 -6.71 13.92 -27.13
N ALA A 371 -6.06 13.90 -28.30
CA ALA A 371 -4.97 14.82 -28.61
C ALA A 371 -5.43 16.29 -28.70
N GLY A 372 -6.71 16.50 -29.07
CA GLY A 372 -7.34 17.80 -29.21
C GLY A 372 -8.07 18.31 -27.97
N ASP A 373 -8.40 17.44 -27.01
CA ASP A 373 -8.83 17.83 -25.66
C ASP A 373 -7.59 18.06 -24.79
N THR A 374 -7.02 19.24 -24.98
CA THR A 374 -5.71 19.59 -24.43
C THR A 374 -5.76 20.02 -22.97
N ASN A 375 -6.95 20.37 -22.46
CA ASN A 375 -7.16 20.68 -21.06
C ASN A 375 -7.82 19.54 -20.28
N ASP A 376 -8.12 18.42 -20.96
CA ASP A 376 -8.58 17.16 -20.38
C ASP A 376 -9.96 17.30 -19.72
N SER A 377 -10.89 17.96 -20.42
CA SER A 377 -12.24 18.28 -19.92
C SER A 377 -13.34 17.31 -20.37
N GLY A 378 -13.02 16.37 -21.26
CA GLY A 378 -13.93 15.50 -21.99
C GLY A 378 -14.72 16.22 -23.09
N GLN A 379 -14.23 17.36 -23.57
CA GLN A 379 -14.86 18.18 -24.62
C GLN A 379 -13.82 18.89 -25.46
N ILE A 380 -14.01 18.90 -26.79
CA ILE A 380 -13.22 19.76 -27.69
C ILE A 380 -13.90 21.10 -27.85
N ASP A 381 -13.33 22.15 -27.25
CA ASP A 381 -13.80 23.53 -27.37
C ASP A 381 -12.67 24.58 -27.42
N ILE A 382 -13.03 25.86 -27.28
CA ILE A 382 -12.06 26.95 -27.37
C ILE A 382 -11.02 26.93 -26.24
N ALA A 383 -11.35 26.34 -25.09
CA ALA A 383 -10.46 26.23 -23.96
C ALA A 383 -9.25 25.34 -24.28
N ASP A 384 -9.36 24.44 -25.27
CA ASP A 384 -8.24 23.62 -25.72
C ASP A 384 -7.21 24.43 -26.50
N ALA A 385 -7.68 25.22 -27.47
CA ALA A 385 -6.80 26.14 -28.18
C ALA A 385 -6.12 27.13 -27.21
N ILE A 386 -6.82 27.56 -26.15
CA ILE A 386 -6.26 28.41 -25.11
C ILE A 386 -5.19 27.68 -24.29
N ALA A 387 -5.39 26.39 -23.96
CA ALA A 387 -4.44 25.60 -23.20
C ALA A 387 -3.12 25.41 -23.97
N VAL A 388 -3.18 25.06 -25.27
CA VAL A 388 -2.00 25.00 -26.14
C VAL A 388 -1.25 26.34 -26.16
N LEU A 389 -1.95 27.45 -26.41
CA LEU A 389 -1.31 28.78 -26.48
C LEU A 389 -0.74 29.22 -25.13
N SER A 390 -1.41 28.84 -24.03
CA SER A 390 -0.97 29.15 -22.66
C SER A 390 0.27 28.34 -22.28
N HIS A 391 0.35 27.08 -22.69
CA HIS A 391 1.56 26.28 -22.59
C HIS A 391 2.73 26.94 -23.35
N LEU A 392 2.52 27.30 -24.63
CA LEU A 392 3.56 27.83 -25.50
C LEU A 392 4.06 29.23 -25.12
N PHE A 393 3.15 30.13 -24.74
CA PHE A 393 3.47 31.57 -24.61
C PHE A 393 3.27 32.14 -23.20
N ALA A 394 2.50 31.48 -22.35
CA ALA A 394 2.22 31.95 -20.99
C ALA A 394 2.95 31.14 -19.90
N GLN A 395 3.78 30.16 -20.27
CA GLN A 395 4.49 29.27 -19.34
C GLN A 395 3.54 28.54 -18.38
N ALA A 396 2.33 28.22 -18.84
CA ALA A 396 1.30 27.55 -18.06
C ALA A 396 1.58 26.03 -17.97
N GLY A 397 2.66 25.64 -17.28
CA GLY A 397 3.00 24.23 -16.98
C GLY A 397 3.07 23.30 -18.21
N PRO A 398 3.34 22.00 -18.03
CA PRO A 398 3.03 21.00 -19.04
C PRO A 398 1.51 20.81 -19.16
N LEU A 399 1.03 20.35 -20.33
CA LEU A 399 -0.36 19.89 -20.47
C LEU A 399 -0.60 18.61 -19.64
N PRO A 400 -1.85 18.25 -19.33
CA PRO A 400 -2.18 16.96 -18.73
C PRO A 400 -1.60 15.79 -19.52
N ALA A 401 -1.33 14.67 -18.84
CA ALA A 401 -0.80 13.47 -19.50
C ALA A 401 -1.84 12.89 -20.49
N PRO A 402 -1.41 12.26 -21.60
CA PRO A 402 -0.02 12.01 -22.01
C PRO A 402 0.59 13.23 -22.76
N PHE A 403 1.64 13.85 -22.22
CA PHE A 403 2.25 15.05 -22.82
C PHE A 403 3.78 14.89 -22.98
N GLY A 404 4.29 15.19 -24.18
CA GLY A 404 5.71 15.11 -24.55
C GLY A 404 6.21 13.72 -24.92
N GLU A 405 5.44 12.68 -24.63
CA GLU A 405 5.67 11.29 -25.00
C GLU A 405 4.32 10.65 -25.33
N CYS A 406 4.32 9.63 -26.19
CA CYS A 406 3.15 8.83 -26.50
C CYS A 406 2.64 8.09 -25.25
N GLY A 407 1.34 8.17 -24.99
CA GLY A 407 0.70 7.39 -23.92
C GLY A 407 -0.79 7.17 -24.17
N ALA A 408 -1.41 6.33 -23.35
CA ALA A 408 -2.86 6.19 -23.31
C ALA A 408 -3.49 7.36 -22.54
N ASP A 409 -4.78 7.60 -22.75
CA ASP A 409 -5.53 8.57 -21.95
C ASP A 409 -5.66 8.07 -20.48
N PRO A 410 -5.14 8.79 -19.48
CA PRO A 410 -5.32 8.44 -18.06
C PRO A 410 -6.73 8.67 -17.54
N THR A 411 -7.54 9.45 -18.25
CA THR A 411 -8.89 9.88 -17.87
C THR A 411 -9.88 9.39 -18.92
N ASP A 412 -10.55 8.29 -18.60
CA ASP A 412 -11.57 7.70 -19.48
C ASP A 412 -12.78 8.65 -19.64
N ASP A 413 -13.08 9.05 -20.87
CA ASP A 413 -14.25 9.85 -21.22
C ASP A 413 -14.90 9.40 -22.54
N ALA A 414 -15.73 10.24 -23.17
CA ALA A 414 -16.47 9.87 -24.38
C ALA A 414 -15.72 10.20 -25.68
N LEU A 415 -14.60 10.92 -25.58
CA LEU A 415 -13.65 11.13 -26.65
C LEU A 415 -12.78 9.87 -26.77
N GLU A 416 -12.43 9.57 -28.01
CA GLU A 416 -11.58 8.43 -28.33
C GLU A 416 -10.57 8.86 -29.38
N CYS A 417 -9.41 8.22 -29.37
CA CYS A 417 -8.50 8.26 -30.50
C CYS A 417 -8.84 7.17 -31.51
N GLY A 418 -9.26 7.61 -32.70
CA GLY A 418 -9.49 6.70 -33.82
C GLY A 418 -8.19 6.26 -34.51
N ALA A 419 -7.27 7.21 -34.72
CA ALA A 419 -5.93 6.97 -35.22
C ALA A 419 -4.96 8.09 -34.84
N TYR A 420 -3.71 7.74 -34.54
CA TYR A 420 -2.67 8.72 -34.24
C TYR A 420 -1.31 8.22 -34.74
N ALA A 421 -1.01 8.51 -36.01
CA ALA A 421 0.16 8.02 -36.72
C ALA A 421 1.52 8.27 -36.01
N PRO A 422 1.74 9.36 -35.25
CA PRO A 422 3.00 9.56 -34.54
C PRO A 422 3.33 8.51 -33.48
N CYS A 423 2.35 7.75 -32.99
CA CYS A 423 2.53 6.74 -31.95
C CYS A 423 2.21 5.31 -32.42
N GLU A 424 2.13 5.08 -33.74
CA GLU A 424 1.89 3.75 -34.37
C GLU A 424 3.18 2.99 -34.72
#